data_AF-C6VYD2-F1
#
_entry.id   AF-C6VYD2-F1
#
_cell.length_a   1.000
_cell.length_b   1.000
_cell.length_c   1.000
_cell.angle_alpha   90.00
_cell.angle_beta   90.00
_cell.angle_gamma   90.00
#
_symmetry.space_group_name_H-M   'P 1'
#
loop_
_entity.id
_entity.type
_entity.pdbx_description
1 polymer ?
#
loop_
_entity_poly.entity_id
_entity_poly.type
_entity_poly.pdbx_seq_one_letter_code
_entity_poly.pdbx_strand_id
1 'polypeptide(L)'
;MTHEKIFVLETGRAVKVKVEGVLADDLSKVIIQVDVMIKDPKEEDFRPPIGPTHPKYWKLKSLEPEKAGLLQIEYSGVYQKQIRKTIREFDKLHALEVQD
;
A
#
# COMPACT_ATOMS: atom_id res chain seq x y z
N MET A 1 9.62 0.16 10.72
CA MET A 1 9.66 -1.22 10.17
C MET A 1 8.71 -1.31 9.00
N THR A 2 9.01 -2.19 8.03
CA THR A 2 8.26 -2.29 6.77
C THR A 2 8.04 -3.75 6.38
N HIS A 3 6.82 -4.11 6.00
CA HIS A 3 6.48 -5.40 5.40
C HIS A 3 5.93 -5.19 4.00
N GLU A 4 6.41 -5.98 3.04
CA GLU A 4 5.98 -5.89 1.65
C GLU A 4 5.44 -7.23 1.17
N LYS A 5 4.37 -7.18 0.37
CA LYS A 5 3.77 -8.36 -0.24
C LYS A 5 3.31 -8.09 -1.66
N ILE A 6 3.68 -8.96 -2.57
CA ILE A 6 3.29 -8.88 -3.98
C ILE A 6 2.18 -9.89 -4.26
N PHE A 7 1.11 -9.41 -4.88
CA PHE A 7 -0.01 -10.21 -5.36
C PHE A 7 -0.07 -10.12 -6.88
N VAL A 8 -0.19 -11.25 -7.55
CA VAL A 8 -0.43 -11.27 -9.01
C VAL A 8 -1.93 -11.46 -9.23
N LEU A 9 -2.54 -10.53 -9.94
CA LEU A 9 -3.96 -10.57 -10.31
C LEU A 9 -4.16 -11.47 -11.53
N GLU A 10 -5.40 -11.91 -11.75
CA GLU A 10 -5.78 -12.73 -12.91
C GLU A 10 -5.46 -12.08 -14.26
N THR A 11 -5.41 -10.74 -14.30
CA THR A 11 -5.02 -9.95 -15.48
C THR A 11 -3.51 -9.99 -15.77
N GLY A 12 -2.71 -10.64 -14.92
CA GLY A 12 -1.25 -10.65 -14.96
C GLY A 12 -0.61 -9.42 -14.31
N ARG A 13 -1.40 -8.39 -13.93
CA ARG A 13 -0.92 -7.23 -13.18
C ARG A 13 -0.42 -7.65 -11.80
N ALA A 14 0.78 -7.24 -11.45
CA ALA A 14 1.31 -7.40 -10.10
C ALA A 14 0.96 -6.17 -9.25
N VAL A 15 0.55 -6.39 -8.01
CA VAL A 15 0.26 -5.36 -7.02
C VAL A 15 1.14 -5.61 -5.80
N LYS A 16 2.02 -4.67 -5.50
CA LYS A 16 2.81 -4.63 -4.28
C LYS A 16 2.05 -3.83 -3.22
N VAL A 17 1.76 -4.46 -2.10
CA VAL A 17 1.24 -3.82 -0.88
C VAL A 17 2.41 -3.66 0.09
N LYS A 18 2.73 -2.43 0.45
CA LYS A 18 3.71 -2.08 1.47
C LYS A 18 2.96 -1.61 2.71
N VAL A 19 3.32 -2.17 3.86
CA VAL A 19 2.80 -1.78 5.17
C VAL A 19 3.98 -1.29 5.98
N GLU A 20 3.87 -0.10 6.55
CA GLU A 20 4.91 0.47 7.39
C GLU A 20 4.34 0.99 8.71
N GLY A 21 5.10 0.78 9.78
CA GLY A 21 4.83 1.42 11.07
C GLY A 21 5.57 2.75 11.14
N VAL A 22 4.84 3.85 11.18
CA VAL A 22 5.35 5.22 11.28
C VAL A 22 4.99 5.77 12.66
N LEU A 23 5.91 6.49 13.31
CA LEU A 23 5.57 7.21 14.54
C LEU A 23 4.64 8.37 14.19
N ALA A 24 3.56 8.52 14.96
CA ALA A 24 2.70 9.68 14.89
C ALA A 24 3.52 10.95 15.18
N ASP A 25 3.07 12.09 14.66
CA ASP A 25 3.75 13.39 14.83
C ASP A 25 3.94 13.79 16.31
N ASP A 26 3.06 13.31 17.18
CA ASP A 26 3.12 13.51 18.63
C ASP A 26 4.02 12.50 19.37
N LEU A 27 4.68 11.60 18.63
CA LEU A 27 5.52 10.49 19.11
C LEU A 27 4.81 9.57 20.11
N SER A 28 3.49 9.66 20.24
CA SER A 28 2.74 8.95 21.28
C SER A 28 2.39 7.53 20.85
N LYS A 29 2.27 7.30 19.54
CA LYS A 29 1.74 6.07 18.95
C LYS A 29 2.45 5.72 17.65
N VAL A 30 2.48 4.43 17.34
CA VAL A 30 2.84 3.92 16.00
C VAL A 30 1.55 3.80 15.18
N ILE A 31 1.52 4.47 14.03
CA ILE A 31 0.45 4.41 13.03
C ILE A 31 0.89 3.45 11.92
N ILE A 32 -0.05 2.62 11.47
CA ILE A 32 0.18 1.73 10.32
C ILE A 32 -0.20 2.48 9.05
N GLN A 33 0.77 2.74 8.18
CA GLN A 33 0.56 3.28 6.85
C GLN A 33 0.59 2.15 5.83
N VAL A 34 -0.32 2.20 4.85
CA VAL A 34 -0.45 1.21 3.79
C VAL A 34 -0.33 1.91 2.44
N ASP A 35 0.69 1.51 1.67
CA ASP A 35 0.94 1.99 0.32
C ASP A 35 0.79 0.86 -0.69
N VAL A 36 0.33 1.20 -1.90
CA VAL A 36 0.17 0.25 -2.99
C VAL A 36 0.90 0.72 -4.24
N MET A 37 1.54 -0.23 -4.92
CA MET A 37 2.16 -0.02 -6.22
C MET A 37 1.73 -1.13 -7.17
N ILE A 38 1.60 -0.81 -8.45
CA ILE A 38 1.26 -1.76 -9.51
C ILE A 38 2.43 -1.91 -10.47
N LYS A 39 2.50 -3.07 -11.10
CA LYS A 39 3.36 -3.33 -12.25
C LYS A 39 2.56 -4.11 -13.27
N ASP A 40 2.36 -3.51 -14.44
CA ASP A 40 1.71 -4.21 -15.55
C ASP A 40 2.68 -5.24 -16.18
N PRO A 41 2.20 -6.32 -16.84
CA PRO A 41 3.05 -7.40 -17.34
C PRO A 41 4.21 -6.98 -18.26
N LYS A 42 4.07 -5.83 -18.93
CA LYS A 42 5.06 -5.29 -19.88
C LYS A 42 5.95 -4.21 -19.25
N GLU A 43 5.76 -3.91 -17.97
CA GLU A 43 6.52 -2.91 -17.24
C GLU A 43 7.64 -3.57 -16.42
N GLU A 44 8.80 -2.92 -16.36
CA GLU A 44 9.94 -3.38 -15.57
C GLU A 44 9.78 -3.00 -14.10
N ASP A 45 9.28 -1.80 -13.84
CA ASP A 45 9.23 -1.17 -12.52
C ASP A 45 7.81 -1.09 -11.93
N PHE A 46 7.76 -1.09 -10.59
CA PHE A 46 6.54 -0.78 -9.86
C PHE A 46 6.29 0.73 -9.85
N ARG A 47 5.02 1.11 -10.06
CA ARG A 47 4.57 2.51 -10.07
C ARG A 47 3.28 2.69 -9.28
N PRO A 48 2.93 3.91 -8.86
CA PRO A 48 1.63 4.18 -8.28
C PRO A 48 0.50 3.83 -9.27
N PRO A 49 -0.64 3.29 -8.79
CA PRO A 49 -1.82 3.04 -9.61
C PRO A 49 -2.27 4.27 -10.40
N ILE A 50 -2.28 5.43 -9.75
CA ILE A 50 -2.56 6.75 -10.34
C ILE A 50 -1.27 7.57 -10.26
N GLY A 51 -0.56 7.69 -11.37
CA GLY A 51 0.61 8.57 -11.54
C GLY A 51 0.27 9.88 -12.27
N PRO A 52 1.25 10.79 -12.47
CA PRO A 52 1.05 12.09 -13.13
C PRO A 52 0.45 12.02 -14.54
N THR A 53 0.71 10.93 -15.26
CA THR A 53 0.20 10.66 -16.61
C THR A 53 -1.20 10.06 -16.62
N HIS A 54 -1.75 9.69 -15.45
CA HIS A 54 -3.06 9.06 -15.36
C HIS A 54 -4.18 10.12 -15.53
N PRO A 55 -5.24 9.86 -16.33
CA PRO A 55 -6.32 10.82 -16.56
C PRO A 55 -7.04 11.31 -15.30
N LYS A 56 -6.95 10.54 -14.20
CA LYS A 56 -7.54 10.88 -12.90
C LYS A 56 -6.54 11.45 -11.88
N TYR A 57 -5.33 11.80 -12.31
CA TYR A 57 -4.31 12.39 -11.43
C TYR A 57 -4.77 13.71 -10.81
N TRP A 58 -5.54 14.51 -11.54
CA TRP A 58 -6.12 15.76 -11.01
C TRP A 58 -6.97 15.53 -9.76
N LYS A 59 -7.71 14.41 -9.71
CA LYS A 59 -8.54 14.03 -8.56
C LYS A 59 -7.67 13.71 -7.36
N LEU A 60 -6.55 13.03 -7.58
CA LEU A 60 -5.59 12.69 -6.52
C LEU A 60 -4.93 13.94 -5.94
N LYS A 61 -4.54 14.89 -6.79
CA LYS A 61 -3.92 16.15 -6.37
C LYS A 61 -4.82 17.03 -5.49
N SER A 62 -6.14 16.94 -5.68
CA SER A 62 -7.12 17.70 -4.90
C SER A 62 -7.55 17.04 -3.58
N LEU A 63 -7.14 15.80 -3.33
CA LEU A 63 -7.59 15.04 -2.16
C LEU A 63 -6.58 15.15 -1.00
N GLU A 64 -7.12 15.05 0.22
CA GLU A 64 -6.32 14.84 1.43
C GLU A 64 -5.54 13.52 1.34
N PRO A 65 -4.36 13.41 1.98
CA PRO A 65 -3.48 12.23 1.88
C PRO A 65 -4.18 10.90 2.15
N GLU A 66 -5.04 10.85 3.18
CA GLU A 66 -5.80 9.64 3.52
C GLU A 66 -6.75 9.21 2.40
N LYS A 67 -7.52 10.16 1.85
CA LYS A 67 -8.44 9.92 0.74
C LYS A 67 -7.69 9.58 -0.55
N ALA A 68 -6.53 10.19 -0.78
CA ALA A 68 -5.65 9.87 -1.90
C ALA A 68 -5.12 8.43 -1.80
N GLY A 69 -4.72 7.99 -0.60
CA GLY A 69 -4.30 6.61 -0.33
C GLY A 69 -5.41 5.59 -0.59
N LEU A 70 -6.63 5.86 -0.11
CA LEU A 70 -7.80 5.03 -0.40
C LEU A 70 -8.08 4.91 -1.91
N LEU A 71 -7.94 6.02 -2.65
CA LEU A 71 -8.12 6.04 -4.09
C LEU A 71 -7.02 5.24 -4.80
N GLN A 72 -5.76 5.32 -4.37
CA GLN A 72 -4.68 4.48 -4.91
C GLN A 72 -4.98 3.00 -4.71
N ILE A 73 -5.41 2.62 -3.50
CA ILE A 73 -5.81 1.25 -3.17
C ILE A 73 -6.90 0.75 -4.10
N GLU A 74 -7.95 1.54 -4.31
CA GLU A 74 -9.07 1.19 -5.20
C GLU A 74 -8.58 0.93 -6.64
N TYR A 75 -7.70 1.79 -7.17
CA TYR A 75 -7.21 1.69 -8.55
C TYR A 75 -6.14 0.60 -8.74
N SER A 76 -5.55 0.11 -7.65
CA SER A 76 -4.60 -1.00 -7.71
C SER A 76 -5.26 -2.34 -8.05
N GLY A 77 -6.57 -2.48 -7.80
CA GLY A 77 -7.30 -3.74 -7.98
C GLY A 77 -7.07 -4.77 -6.87
N VAL A 78 -6.35 -4.40 -5.80
CA VAL A 78 -6.16 -5.27 -4.63
C VAL A 78 -7.45 -5.38 -3.81
N TYR A 79 -7.77 -6.58 -3.36
CA TYR A 79 -8.93 -6.79 -2.49
C TYR A 79 -8.60 -6.37 -1.05
N GLN A 80 -9.58 -5.80 -0.34
CA GLN A 80 -9.43 -5.46 1.09
C GLN A 80 -8.96 -6.65 1.94
N LYS A 81 -9.35 -7.88 1.58
CA LYS A 81 -8.90 -9.11 2.24
C LYS A 81 -7.39 -9.31 2.14
N GLN A 82 -6.77 -8.98 1.00
CA GLN A 82 -5.34 -9.08 0.79
C GLN A 82 -4.59 -8.04 1.64
N ILE A 83 -5.10 -6.80 1.68
CA ILE A 83 -4.53 -5.74 2.55
C ILE A 83 -4.58 -6.16 4.02
N ARG A 84 -5.75 -6.57 4.52
CA ARG A 84 -5.91 -7.03 5.91
C ARG A 84 -5.00 -8.21 6.24
N LYS A 85 -4.77 -9.10 5.27
CA LYS A 85 -3.83 -10.22 5.43
C LYS A 85 -2.40 -9.70 5.60
N THR A 86 -1.96 -8.76 4.78
CA THR A 86 -0.62 -8.15 4.88
C THR A 86 -0.44 -7.40 6.20
N ILE A 87 -1.44 -6.64 6.66
CA ILE A 87 -1.40 -5.97 7.98
C ILE A 87 -1.26 -6.98 9.11
N ARG A 88 -2.05 -8.06 9.11
CA ARG A 88 -1.94 -9.11 10.14
C ARG A 88 -0.59 -9.81 10.12
N GLU A 89 0.02 -9.98 8.95
CA GLU A 89 1.37 -10.52 8.84
C GLU A 89 2.40 -9.55 9.43
N PHE A 90 2.27 -8.25 9.15
CA PHE A 90 3.09 -7.20 9.76
C PHE A 90 2.96 -7.21 11.30
N ASP A 91 1.73 -7.24 11.84
CA ASP A 91 1.48 -7.26 13.29
C ASP A 91 2.10 -8.49 13.96
N LYS A 92 2.05 -9.66 13.29
CA LYS A 92 2.67 -10.89 13.80
C LYS A 92 4.19 -10.81 13.82
N LEU A 93 4.80 -10.30 12.76
CA LEU A 93 6.24 -10.11 12.69
C LEU A 93 6.70 -9.15 13.79
N HIS A 94 5.99 -8.03 13.95
CA HIS A 94 6.27 -7.06 15.00
C HIS A 94 6.06 -7.64 16.42
N ALA A 95 5.00 -8.42 16.64
CA ALA A 95 4.77 -9.03 17.95
C ALA A 95 5.86 -10.04 18.35
N LEU A 96 6.50 -10.69 17.36
CA LEU A 96 7.63 -11.59 17.59
C LEU A 96 8.92 -10.82 17.90
N GLU A 97 9.17 -9.70 17.22
CA GLU A 97 10.37 -8.86 17.44
C GLU A 97 10.41 -8.14 18.80
N VAL A 98 9.26 -7.99 19.48
CA VAL A 98 9.17 -7.35 20.81
C VAL A 98 9.38 -8.37 21.96
N GLN A 99 9.40 -9.67 21.66
CA GLN A 99 9.58 -10.74 22.66
C GLN A 99 11.03 -11.25 22.78
N ASP A 100 11.94 -10.82 21.91
CA ASP A 100 13.39 -11.09 21.97
C ASP A 100 14.16 -9.88 22.50
#